data_AF-A0A3D3UKA3-F1
#
_entry.id   AF-A0A3D3UKA3-F1
#
_cell.length_a   1.000
_cell.length_b   1.000
_cell.length_c   1.000
_cell.angle_alpha   90.00
_cell.angle_beta   90.00
_cell.angle_gamma   90.00
#
_symmetry.space_group_name_H-M   'P 1'
#
loop_
_entity.id
_entity.type
_entity.pdbx_description
1 polymer ?
#
loop_
_entity_poly.entity_id
_entity_poly.type
_entity_poly.pdbx_seq_one_letter_code
_entity_poly.pdbx_strand_id
1 'polypeptide(L)'
;MRNPVVEEIKKSPLQIRDCGLADYRQILQLQQLLREKRQQDKIPNTVLIVEHPAVITLGARQSYNKLLAGREVLAHKHIEVVDVRRGGGTTAHNPGQLVFYPIVHLQQFGLGAGGYIRKLETIGAELLEQLDVHSTRR
;
A
#
# COMPACT_ATOMS: atom_id res chain seq x y z
N MET A 1 -32.14 -23.13 -20.53
CA MET A 1 -32.30 -22.14 -19.43
C MET A 1 -30.92 -21.60 -19.06
N ARG A 2 -30.85 -20.32 -18.73
CA ARG A 2 -29.70 -19.40 -18.91
C ARG A 2 -28.42 -19.85 -18.20
N ASN A 3 -27.32 -19.91 -18.95
CA ASN A 3 -25.96 -19.90 -18.44
C ASN A 3 -25.63 -18.43 -18.09
N PRO A 4 -25.46 -18.05 -16.81
CA PRO A 4 -25.11 -16.68 -16.50
C PRO A 4 -23.68 -16.45 -16.99
N VAL A 5 -23.57 -15.46 -17.86
CA VAL A 5 -22.35 -14.85 -18.38
C VAL A 5 -21.29 -14.83 -17.27
N VAL A 6 -20.30 -15.73 -17.37
CA VAL A 6 -19.00 -15.48 -16.76
C VAL A 6 -18.43 -14.37 -17.62
N GLU A 7 -18.70 -13.11 -17.23
CA GLU A 7 -18.06 -11.97 -17.87
C GLU A 7 -16.56 -12.22 -17.79
N GLU A 8 -15.92 -12.40 -18.95
CA GLU A 8 -14.48 -12.42 -19.04
C GLU A 8 -13.97 -11.20 -18.29
N ILE A 9 -13.26 -11.43 -17.19
CA ILE A 9 -12.53 -10.37 -16.49
C ILE A 9 -11.61 -9.77 -17.55
N LYS A 10 -11.97 -8.61 -18.12
CA LYS A 10 -11.10 -7.84 -19.00
C LYS A 10 -9.85 -7.56 -18.19
N LYS A 11 -8.79 -8.35 -18.44
CA LYS A 11 -7.46 -8.17 -17.83
C LYS A 11 -6.93 -6.83 -18.32
N SER A 12 -7.33 -5.75 -17.65
CA SER A 12 -6.70 -4.45 -17.85
C SER A 12 -5.25 -4.57 -17.43
N PRO A 13 -4.29 -4.09 -18.24
CA PRO A 13 -2.87 -4.25 -17.95
C PRO A 13 -2.55 -3.62 -16.60
N LEU A 14 -1.84 -4.34 -15.73
CA LEU A 14 -1.36 -3.79 -14.46
C LEU A 14 -0.23 -2.80 -14.79
N GLN A 15 -0.42 -1.51 -14.46
CA GLN A 15 0.62 -0.51 -14.62
C GLN A 15 1.53 -0.49 -13.39
N ILE A 16 2.83 -0.68 -13.58
CA ILE A 16 3.83 -0.54 -12.52
C ILE A 16 4.53 0.82 -12.71
N ARG A 17 4.69 1.57 -11.62
CA ARG A 17 5.40 2.85 -11.61
C ARG A 17 6.44 2.85 -10.49
N ASP A 18 7.70 2.84 -10.87
CA ASP A 18 8.81 3.10 -9.94
C ASP A 18 8.91 4.61 -9.70
N CYS A 19 8.78 5.01 -8.45
CA CYS A 19 8.86 6.39 -7.99
C CYS A 19 10.21 6.72 -7.33
N GLY A 20 11.11 5.74 -7.19
CA GLY A 20 12.39 5.89 -6.49
C GLY A 20 12.22 6.30 -5.03
N LEU A 21 13.20 7.08 -4.53
CA LEU A 21 13.13 7.71 -3.22
C LEU A 21 12.31 9.00 -3.29
N ALA A 22 11.14 9.04 -2.65
CA ALA A 22 10.21 10.15 -2.76
C ALA A 22 9.55 10.54 -1.44
N ASP A 23 9.16 11.81 -1.31
CA ASP A 23 8.46 12.34 -0.15
C ASP A 23 7.11 11.63 0.11
N TYR A 24 6.81 11.37 1.38
CA TYR A 24 5.62 10.63 1.75
C TYR A 24 4.32 11.34 1.37
N ARG A 25 4.24 12.67 1.56
CA ARG A 25 3.01 13.43 1.26
C ARG A 25 2.77 13.54 -0.23
N GLN A 26 3.82 13.76 -1.02
CA GLN A 26 3.73 13.79 -2.48
C GLN A 26 3.16 12.46 -3.02
N ILE A 27 3.67 11.34 -2.50
CA ILE A 27 3.21 10.01 -2.91
C ILE A 27 1.80 9.73 -2.38
N LEU A 28 1.44 10.19 -1.19
CA LEU A 28 0.07 10.10 -0.67
C LEU A 28 -0.91 10.89 -1.56
N GLN A 29 -0.55 12.08 -2.02
CA GLN A 29 -1.36 12.87 -2.96
C GLN A 29 -1.52 12.14 -4.30
N LEU A 30 -0.43 11.57 -4.83
CA LEU A 30 -0.48 10.77 -6.05
C LEU A 30 -1.38 9.54 -5.88
N GLN A 31 -1.29 8.82 -4.76
CA GLN A 31 -2.17 7.71 -4.44
C GLN A 31 -3.65 8.12 -4.44
N GLN A 32 -3.99 9.27 -3.84
CA GLN A 32 -5.37 9.77 -3.80
C GLN A 32 -5.88 10.11 -5.21
N LEU A 33 -5.08 10.81 -6.01
CA LEU A 33 -5.41 11.14 -7.40
C LEU A 33 -5.62 9.88 -8.25
N LEU A 34 -4.72 8.91 -8.15
CA LEU A 34 -4.82 7.65 -8.88
C LEU A 34 -6.02 6.83 -8.41
N ARG A 35 -6.32 6.80 -7.10
CA ARG A 35 -7.52 6.15 -6.56
C ARG A 35 -8.78 6.74 -7.18
N GLU A 36 -8.91 8.07 -7.23
CA GLU A 36 -10.08 8.73 -7.81
C GLU A 36 -10.25 8.42 -9.30
N LYS A 37 -9.15 8.49 -10.06
CA LYS A 37 -9.16 8.10 -11.48
C LYS A 37 -9.51 6.63 -11.66
N ARG A 38 -9.00 5.74 -10.80
CA ARG A 38 -9.29 4.31 -10.85
C ARG A 38 -10.75 4.04 -10.49
N GLN A 39 -11.32 4.71 -9.49
CA GLN A 39 -12.75 4.57 -9.13
C GLN A 39 -13.69 4.96 -10.27
N GLN A 40 -13.23 5.81 -11.20
CA GLN A 40 -13.98 6.24 -12.39
C GLN A 40 -13.62 5.41 -13.65
N ASP A 41 -12.87 4.31 -13.49
CA ASP A 41 -12.36 3.49 -14.60
C ASP A 41 -11.56 4.27 -15.69
N LYS A 42 -10.99 5.43 -15.33
CA LYS A 42 -10.21 6.27 -16.26
C LYS A 42 -8.76 5.84 -16.45
N ILE A 43 -8.26 4.96 -15.58
CA ILE A 43 -6.91 4.40 -15.63
C ILE A 43 -6.97 2.91 -15.31
N PRO A 44 -6.00 2.11 -15.76
CA PRO A 44 -5.87 0.72 -15.32
C PRO A 44 -5.50 0.62 -13.83
N ASN A 45 -5.56 -0.61 -13.31
CA ASN A 45 -4.96 -0.96 -12.02
C ASN A 45 -3.49 -0.56 -12.01
N THR A 46 -3.04 0.12 -10.95
CA THR A 46 -1.68 0.67 -10.86
C THR A 46 -1.01 0.22 -9.56
N VAL A 47 0.28 -0.11 -9.59
CA VAL A 47 1.11 -0.31 -8.40
C VAL A 47 2.22 0.74 -8.42
N LEU A 48 2.29 1.54 -7.36
CA LEU A 48 3.47 2.38 -7.12
C LEU A 48 4.49 1.58 -6.33
N ILE A 49 5.75 1.65 -6.75
CA ILE A 49 6.92 1.15 -6.02
C ILE A 49 7.71 2.38 -5.59
N VAL A 50 8.04 2.48 -4.31
CA VAL A 50 8.66 3.67 -3.74
C VAL A 50 9.47 3.34 -2.50
N GLU A 51 10.51 4.11 -2.26
CA GLU A 51 11.17 4.24 -0.96
C GLU A 51 10.88 5.63 -0.39
N HIS A 52 10.86 5.77 0.93
CA HIS A 52 10.64 7.05 1.57
C HIS A 52 11.85 7.48 2.39
N PRO A 53 12.18 8.80 2.41
CA PRO A 53 12.96 9.36 3.51
C PRO A 53 12.32 9.00 4.86
N ALA A 54 13.11 9.10 5.94
CA ALA A 54 12.65 8.72 7.27
C ALA A 54 11.33 9.42 7.64
N VAL A 55 10.26 8.63 7.79
CA VAL A 55 8.92 9.12 8.11
C VAL A 55 8.20 8.14 9.03
N ILE A 56 7.46 8.67 10.00
CA ILE A 56 6.57 7.90 10.86
C ILE A 56 5.14 8.20 10.44
N THR A 57 4.33 7.16 10.25
CA THR A 57 2.92 7.33 9.89
C THR A 57 2.03 6.75 10.97
N LEU A 58 0.99 7.50 11.34
CA LEU A 58 0.03 7.15 12.37
C LEU A 58 -1.25 6.66 11.70
N GLY A 59 -1.62 5.40 11.94
CA GLY A 59 -2.77 4.76 11.31
C GLY A 59 -4.10 5.23 11.89
N ALA A 60 -5.20 4.77 11.29
CA ALA A 60 -6.56 5.12 11.69
C ALA A 60 -6.95 4.61 13.09
N ARG A 61 -6.27 3.56 13.60
CA ARG A 61 -6.55 3.02 14.94
C ARG A 61 -5.76 3.82 15.97
N GLN A 62 -6.28 4.99 16.36
CA GLN A 62 -5.59 5.95 17.22
C GLN A 62 -5.06 5.35 18.53
N SER A 63 -5.78 4.43 19.16
CA SER A 63 -5.34 3.74 20.40
C SER A 63 -4.10 2.86 20.22
N TYR A 64 -3.75 2.50 18.98
CA TYR A 64 -2.56 1.71 18.64
C TYR A 64 -1.40 2.59 18.15
N ASN A 65 -1.58 3.90 18.07
CA ASN A 65 -0.53 4.83 17.71
C ASN A 65 0.34 5.12 18.95
N LYS A 66 1.63 4.83 18.84
CA LYS A 66 2.64 5.10 19.87
C LYS A 66 3.85 5.78 19.22
N LEU A 67 4.37 6.82 19.86
CA LEU A 67 5.63 7.46 19.52
C LEU A 67 6.57 7.33 20.71
N LEU A 68 7.83 6.97 20.44
CA LEU A 68 8.86 6.85 21.49
C LEU A 68 9.48 8.21 21.85
N ALA A 69 9.31 9.22 20.99
CA ALA A 69 9.75 10.58 21.19
C ALA A 69 8.66 11.56 20.74
N GLY A 70 8.64 12.76 21.32
CA GLY A 70 7.72 13.82 20.92
C GLY A 70 7.95 14.26 19.47
N ARG A 71 6.89 14.78 18.82
CA ARG A 71 6.95 15.27 17.42
C ARG A 71 8.05 16.31 17.21
N GLU A 72 8.28 17.17 18.20
CA GLU A 72 9.36 18.17 18.15
C GLU A 72 10.74 17.52 18.06
N VAL A 73 11.04 16.54 18.91
CA VAL A 73 12.33 15.81 18.87
C VAL A 73 12.52 15.10 17.54
N LEU A 74 11.45 14.50 17.00
CA LEU A 74 11.49 13.84 15.69
C LEU A 74 11.72 14.83 14.54
N ALA A 75 11.08 15.99 14.59
CA ALA A 75 11.27 17.05 13.59
C ALA A 75 12.71 17.59 13.58
N HIS A 76 13.36 17.75 14.75
CA HIS A 76 14.77 18.12 14.84
C HIS A 76 15.71 17.06 14.23
N LYS A 77 15.25 15.82 14.09
CA LYS A 77 15.95 14.73 13.40
C LYS A 77 15.54 14.58 11.93
N HIS A 78 14.78 15.54 11.40
CA HIS A 78 14.21 15.50 10.05
C HIS A 78 13.31 14.28 9.80
N ILE A 79 12.65 13.77 10.84
CA ILE A 79 11.67 12.68 10.74
C ILE A 79 10.28 13.27 10.79
N GLU A 80 9.56 13.18 9.68
CA GLU A 80 8.18 13.64 9.62
C GLU A 80 7.24 12.66 10.35
N VAL A 81 6.21 13.19 11.02
CA VAL A 81 5.09 12.39 11.55
C VAL A 81 3.81 12.73 10.79
N VAL A 82 3.22 11.75 10.10
CA VAL A 82 2.04 11.93 9.24
C VAL A 82 0.86 11.09 9.72
N ASP A 83 -0.26 11.74 10.01
CA ASP A 83 -1.53 11.08 10.29
C ASP A 83 -2.19 10.60 8.99
N VAL A 84 -2.54 9.31 8.92
CA VAL A 84 -3.07 8.66 7.73
C VAL A 84 -4.23 7.73 8.03
N ARG A 85 -5.09 7.50 7.03
CA ARG A 85 -6.32 6.70 7.17
C ARG A 85 -6.14 5.22 6.84
N ARG A 86 -4.92 4.68 6.95
CA ARG A 86 -4.67 3.24 6.77
C ARG A 86 -5.03 2.45 8.02
N GLY A 87 -5.29 1.15 7.85
CA GLY A 87 -5.41 0.23 8.99
C GLY A 87 -4.11 0.13 9.81
N GLY A 88 -4.22 -0.42 11.02
CA GLY A 88 -3.11 -0.57 11.95
C GLY A 88 -2.82 0.68 12.78
N GLY A 89 -1.74 0.62 13.57
CA GLY A 89 -1.23 1.71 14.39
C GLY A 89 -0.04 2.42 13.74
N THR A 90 0.94 2.85 14.54
CA THR A 90 2.17 3.49 14.07
C THR A 90 2.99 2.54 13.19
N THR A 91 3.59 3.08 12.12
CA THR A 91 4.69 2.42 11.40
C THR A 91 5.74 3.47 11.01
N ALA A 92 6.92 3.02 10.60
CA ALA A 92 7.98 3.88 10.10
C ALA A 92 8.43 3.39 8.72
N HIS A 93 8.82 4.33 7.87
CA HIS A 93 9.47 4.07 6.59
C HIS A 93 10.83 4.74 6.56
N ASN A 94 11.79 4.10 5.90
CA ASN A 94 13.17 4.56 5.79
C ASN A 94 13.75 4.20 4.42
N PRO A 95 14.80 4.88 3.96
CA PRO A 95 15.56 4.45 2.78
C PRO A 95 16.03 3.00 2.93
N GLY A 96 16.00 2.24 1.84
CA GLY A 96 16.23 0.80 1.78
C GLY A 96 14.97 -0.04 2.03
N GLN A 97 13.84 0.55 2.43
CA GLN A 97 12.57 -0.15 2.55
C GLN A 97 11.72 0.07 1.30
N LEU A 98 11.58 -0.98 0.47
CA LEU A 98 10.63 -0.98 -0.63
C LEU A 98 9.18 -0.98 -0.10
N VAL A 99 8.40 0.01 -0.55
CA VAL A 99 6.98 0.14 -0.24
C VAL A 99 6.17 0.04 -1.53
N PHE A 100 5.12 -0.78 -1.47
CA PHE A 100 4.22 -0.99 -2.60
C PHE A 100 2.85 -0.41 -2.27
N TYR A 101 2.30 0.40 -3.18
CA TYR A 101 0.94 0.93 -3.09
C TYR A 101 0.08 0.44 -4.26
N PRO A 102 -0.58 -0.73 -4.14
CA PRO A 102 -1.53 -1.20 -5.16
C PRO A 102 -2.82 -0.39 -5.10
N ILE A 103 -3.10 0.33 -6.19
CA ILE A 103 -4.33 1.10 -6.44
C ILE A 103 -5.16 0.30 -7.45
N VAL A 104 -6.00 -0.58 -6.92
CA VAL A 104 -6.69 -1.62 -7.70
C VAL A 104 -8.19 -1.64 -7.44
N HIS A 105 -8.97 -2.06 -8.43
CA HIS A 105 -10.42 -2.23 -8.31
C HIS A 105 -10.77 -3.65 -7.88
N LEU A 106 -11.00 -3.86 -6.59
CA LEU A 106 -11.12 -5.21 -6.00
C LEU A 106 -12.27 -6.05 -6.56
N GLN A 107 -13.41 -5.44 -6.91
CA GLN A 107 -14.54 -6.21 -7.48
C GLN A 107 -14.18 -6.88 -8.83
N GLN A 108 -13.25 -6.33 -9.61
CA GLN A 108 -12.80 -6.95 -10.87
C GLN A 108 -12.09 -8.29 -10.64
N PHE A 109 -11.62 -8.52 -9.41
CA PHE A 109 -10.96 -9.76 -9.00
C PHE A 109 -11.86 -10.64 -8.12
N GLY A 110 -13.13 -10.26 -7.90
CA GLY A 110 -14.01 -10.94 -6.96
C GLY A 110 -13.52 -10.89 -5.51
N LEU A 111 -12.72 -9.89 -5.14
CA LEU A 111 -12.09 -9.79 -3.82
C LEU A 111 -12.82 -8.80 -2.92
N GLY A 112 -13.05 -9.22 -1.67
CA GLY A 112 -13.25 -8.29 -0.55
C GLY A 112 -11.92 -7.87 0.09
N ALA A 113 -11.96 -6.90 1.01
CA ALA A 113 -10.76 -6.37 1.67
C ALA A 113 -9.92 -7.46 2.36
N GLY A 114 -10.53 -8.40 3.09
CA GLY A 114 -9.81 -9.49 3.74
C GLY A 114 -9.14 -10.46 2.76
N GLY A 115 -9.79 -10.73 1.61
CA GLY A 115 -9.21 -11.56 0.56
C GLY A 115 -8.04 -10.87 -0.13
N TYR A 116 -8.13 -9.55 -0.32
CA TYR A 116 -7.03 -8.73 -0.83
C TYR A 116 -5.81 -8.76 0.10
N ILE A 117 -6.01 -8.53 1.41
CA ILE A 117 -4.90 -8.58 2.38
C ILE A 117 -4.23 -9.95 2.39
N ARG A 118 -4.99 -11.05 2.38
CA ARG A 118 -4.42 -12.41 2.29
C ARG A 118 -3.58 -12.60 1.04
N LYS A 119 -4.01 -12.08 -0.10
CA LYS A 119 -3.20 -12.16 -1.34
C LYS A 119 -1.89 -11.37 -1.22
N LEU A 120 -1.90 -10.20 -0.59
CA LEU A 120 -0.66 -9.46 -0.34
C LEU A 120 0.29 -10.21 0.60
N GLU A 121 -0.25 -10.82 1.66
CA GLU A 121 0.53 -11.67 2.57
C GLU A 121 1.15 -12.86 1.82
N THR A 122 0.39 -13.54 0.96
CA THR A 122 0.90 -14.63 0.11
C THR A 122 2.00 -14.17 -0.84
N ILE A 123 1.83 -13.04 -1.53
CA ILE A 123 2.85 -12.49 -2.44
C ILE A 123 4.16 -12.22 -1.67
N GLY A 124 4.08 -11.65 -0.48
CA GLY A 124 5.25 -11.41 0.36
C GLY A 124 5.93 -12.72 0.80
N ALA A 125 5.14 -13.72 1.20
CA ALA A 125 5.67 -15.02 1.60
C ALA A 125 6.35 -15.76 0.43
N GLU A 126 5.73 -15.77 -0.76
CA GLU A 126 6.30 -16.36 -1.98
C GLU A 126 7.59 -15.67 -2.40
N LEU A 127 7.66 -14.34 -2.32
CA LEU A 127 8.89 -13.59 -2.60
C LEU A 127 10.02 -13.99 -1.64
N LEU A 128 9.72 -14.09 -0.34
CA LEU A 128 10.73 -14.49 0.66
C LEU A 128 11.20 -15.93 0.44
N GLU A 129 10.30 -16.84 0.10
CA GLU A 129 10.64 -18.24 -0.21
C GLU A 129 11.57 -18.34 -1.43
N GLN A 130 11.38 -17.51 -2.46
CA GLN A 130 12.30 -17.43 -3.61
C GLN A 130 13.72 -16.95 -3.24
N LEU A 131 13.87 -16.33 -2.06
CA LEU A 131 15.13 -15.89 -1.50
C LEU A 131 15.63 -16.83 -0.38
N ASP A 132 15.05 -18.03 -0.26
CA ASP A 132 15.33 -19.01 0.80
C ASP A 132 15.09 -18.47 2.23
N VAL A 133 14.16 -17.51 2.36
CA VAL A 133 13.74 -16.94 3.64
C VAL A 133 12.33 -17.44 3.99
N HIS A 134 12.24 -18.31 4.98
CA HIS A 134 10.94 -18.80 5.44
C HIS A 134 10.19 -17.76 6.27
N SER A 135 8.89 -17.61 5.99
CA SER A 135 8.00 -16.68 6.69
C SER A 135 6.72 -17.37 7.15
N THR A 136 6.10 -16.86 8.22
CA THR A 136 4.82 -17.36 8.72
C THR A 136 3.90 -16.20 9.04
N ARG A 137 2.59 -16.45 8.98
CA ARG A 137 1.56 -15.50 9.36
C ARG A 137 1.30 -15.62 10.86
N ARG A 138 1.23 -14.48 11.56
CA ARG A 138 0.90 -14.40 12.99
C ARG A 138 -0.58 -14.04 13.22
#